data_AF-A0A935GVK0-F1
#
_entry.id   AF-A0A935GVK0-F1
#
_cell.length_a   1.000
_cell.length_b   1.000
_cell.length_c   1.000
_cell.angle_alpha   90.00
_cell.angle_beta   90.00
_cell.angle_gamma   90.00
#
_symmetry.space_group_name_H-M   'P 1'
#
loop_
_entity.id
_entity.type
_entity.pdbx_description
1 polymer ?
#
loop_
_entity_poly.entity_id
_entity_poly.type
_entity_poly.pdbx_seq_one_letter_code
_entity_poly.pdbx_strand_id
1 'polypeptide(L)'
;MNKPSAECLAALDQYDLLERTLGGDHPYAQAAMQQVLELAPREFLSNLAQELGVLPKPIGYTETGEAAFCLEDVMQHLGIEPDEAQQLIDQFIQEREAAGLGSGLIDPEDVHVAH
;
A
#
# COMPACT_ATOMS: atom_id res chain seq x y z
N MET A 1 11.14 1.04 -14.28
CA MET A 1 9.93 1.88 -14.38
C MET A 1 8.96 1.31 -15.40
N ASN A 2 8.10 0.40 -14.95
CA ASN A 2 6.89 0.07 -15.70
C ASN A 2 5.90 1.23 -15.55
N LYS A 3 5.56 1.89 -16.66
CA LYS A 3 4.54 2.95 -16.67
C LYS A 3 3.15 2.33 -16.48
N PRO A 4 2.24 2.98 -15.74
CA PRO A 4 0.85 2.54 -15.65
C PRO A 4 0.22 2.52 -17.05
N SER A 5 -0.65 1.54 -17.30
CA SER A 5 -1.42 1.46 -18.54
C SER A 5 -2.43 2.60 -18.62
N ALA A 6 -2.92 2.91 -19.83
CA ALA A 6 -3.99 3.89 -20.01
C ALA A 6 -5.27 3.49 -19.25
N GLU A 7 -5.52 2.18 -19.11
CA GLU A 7 -6.64 1.63 -18.35
C GLU A 7 -6.48 1.86 -16.85
N CYS A 8 -5.26 1.71 -16.31
CA CYS A 8 -4.96 2.04 -14.91
C CYS A 8 -5.17 3.52 -14.62
N LEU A 9 -4.71 4.42 -15.51
CA LEU A 9 -4.93 5.86 -15.36
C LEU A 9 -6.41 6.23 -15.43
N ALA A 10 -7.19 5.62 -16.33
CA ALA A 10 -8.63 5.84 -16.41
C ALA A 10 -9.37 5.34 -15.16
N ALA A 11 -8.95 4.20 -14.60
CA ALA A 11 -9.52 3.67 -13.35
C ALA A 11 -9.22 4.59 -12.15
N LEU A 12 -8.03 5.23 -12.12
CA LEU A 12 -7.69 6.22 -11.10
C LEU A 12 -8.52 7.48 -11.21
N ASP A 13 -8.67 8.04 -12.41
CA ASP A 13 -9.52 9.22 -12.63
C ASP A 13 -10.96 8.93 -12.22
N GLN A 14 -11.44 7.72 -12.51
CA GLN A 14 -12.76 7.26 -12.11
C GLN A 14 -12.87 7.12 -10.58
N TYR A 15 -11.84 6.58 -9.92
CA TYR A 15 -11.79 6.51 -8.46
C TYR A 15 -11.80 7.90 -7.82
N ASP A 16 -10.95 8.84 -8.27
CA ASP A 16 -10.91 10.22 -7.76
C ASP A 16 -12.28 10.90 -7.89
N LEU A 17 -12.93 10.75 -9.04
CA LEU A 17 -14.26 11.31 -9.26
C LEU A 17 -15.30 10.72 -8.28
N LEU A 18 -15.28 9.39 -8.08
CA LEU A 18 -16.25 8.69 -7.23
C LEU A 18 -16.01 8.96 -5.75
N GLU A 19 -14.75 9.00 -5.32
CA GLU A 19 -14.36 9.33 -3.95
C GLU A 19 -14.81 10.75 -3.57
N ARG A 20 -14.60 11.73 -4.47
CA ARG A 20 -15.02 13.12 -4.27
C ARG A 20 -16.52 13.33 -4.30
N THR A 21 -17.27 12.48 -4.99
CA THR A 21 -18.73 12.65 -5.19
C THR A 21 -19.57 11.79 -4.23
N LEU A 22 -19.13 10.58 -3.93
CA LEU A 22 -19.88 9.57 -3.16
C LEU A 22 -19.16 9.14 -1.86
N GLY A 23 -17.88 9.49 -1.69
CA GLY A 23 -17.02 9.03 -0.61
C GLY A 23 -16.32 7.71 -0.94
N GLY A 24 -15.11 7.51 -0.38
CA GLY A 24 -14.29 6.32 -0.62
C GLY A 24 -14.92 4.99 -0.19
N ASP A 25 -15.80 5.02 0.82
CA ASP A 25 -16.53 3.85 1.30
C ASP A 25 -17.69 3.41 0.39
N HIS A 26 -18.03 4.21 -0.63
CA HIS A 26 -19.11 3.87 -1.54
C HIS A 26 -18.72 2.64 -2.40
N PRO A 27 -19.62 1.65 -2.62
CA PRO A 27 -19.30 0.43 -3.37
C PRO A 27 -18.70 0.68 -4.76
N TYR A 28 -19.09 1.78 -5.42
CA TYR A 28 -18.52 2.17 -6.71
C TYR A 28 -17.10 2.71 -6.61
N ALA A 29 -16.76 3.47 -5.56
CA ALA A 29 -15.40 3.92 -5.32
C ALA A 29 -14.49 2.73 -5.00
N GLN A 30 -14.95 1.81 -4.13
CA GLN A 30 -14.21 0.58 -3.83
C GLN A 30 -13.98 -0.30 -5.07
N ALA A 31 -14.99 -0.45 -5.93
CA ALA A 31 -14.85 -1.20 -7.18
C ALA A 31 -13.85 -0.54 -8.15
N ALA A 32 -13.85 0.79 -8.25
CA ALA A 32 -12.87 1.51 -9.06
C ALA A 32 -11.44 1.35 -8.50
N MET A 33 -11.28 1.41 -7.17
CA MET A 33 -10.00 1.18 -6.52
C MET A 33 -9.47 -0.24 -6.76
N GLN A 34 -10.33 -1.27 -6.73
CA GLN A 34 -9.94 -2.64 -7.07
C GLN A 34 -9.40 -2.75 -8.50
N GLN A 35 -10.02 -2.07 -9.47
CA GLN A 35 -9.52 -2.05 -10.85
C GLN A 35 -8.15 -1.38 -10.96
N VAL A 36 -7.91 -0.31 -10.19
CA VAL A 36 -6.57 0.30 -10.10
C VAL A 36 -5.56 -0.72 -9.57
N LEU A 37 -5.87 -1.42 -8.49
CA LEU A 37 -4.98 -2.42 -7.88
C LEU A 37 -4.66 -3.60 -8.82
N GLU A 38 -5.63 -4.03 -9.63
CA GLU A 38 -5.45 -5.11 -10.60
C GLU A 38 -4.59 -4.70 -11.81
N LEU A 39 -4.76 -3.46 -12.30
CA LEU A 39 -4.12 -2.98 -13.52
C LEU A 39 -2.77 -2.31 -13.29
N ALA A 40 -2.53 -1.81 -12.09
CA ALA A 40 -1.35 -1.02 -11.79
C ALA A 40 -0.09 -1.88 -11.62
N PRO A 41 1.04 -1.48 -12.22
CA PRO A 41 2.34 -2.03 -11.85
C PRO A 41 2.62 -1.83 -10.36
N ARG A 42 3.28 -2.79 -9.71
CA ARG A 42 3.60 -2.73 -8.27
C ARG A 42 4.39 -1.48 -7.88
N GLU A 43 5.35 -1.05 -8.71
CA GLU A 43 6.09 0.20 -8.49
C GLU A 43 5.17 1.43 -8.50
N PHE A 44 4.15 1.42 -9.37
CA PHE A 44 3.18 2.51 -9.45
C PHE A 44 2.28 2.55 -8.22
N LEU A 45 1.78 1.40 -7.75
CA LEU A 45 0.99 1.33 -6.51
C LEU A 45 1.78 1.82 -5.29
N SER A 46 3.06 1.48 -5.23
CA SER A 46 3.94 1.93 -4.14
C SER A 46 4.11 3.45 -4.14
N ASN A 47 4.28 4.05 -5.31
CA ASN A 47 4.36 5.50 -5.46
C ASN A 47 3.02 6.18 -5.15
N LEU A 48 1.92 5.62 -5.63
CA LEU A 48 0.57 6.14 -5.38
C LEU A 48 0.24 6.11 -3.88
N ALA A 49 0.59 5.03 -3.16
CA ALA A 49 0.41 4.95 -1.72
C ALA A 49 1.20 6.03 -0.96
N GLN A 50 2.37 6.40 -1.46
CA GLN A 50 3.15 7.53 -0.93
C GLN A 50 2.52 8.89 -1.25
N GLU A 51 2.05 9.09 -2.49
CA GLU A 51 1.42 10.36 -2.92
C GLU A 51 0.09 10.62 -2.21
N LEU A 52 -0.72 9.58 -2.05
CA LEU A 52 -1.98 9.64 -1.29
C LEU A 52 -1.74 9.74 0.21
N GLY A 53 -0.49 9.64 0.67
CA GLY A 53 -0.14 9.66 2.08
C GLY A 53 -0.88 8.55 2.85
N VAL A 54 -1.04 7.37 2.25
CA VAL A 54 -1.64 6.21 2.92
C VAL A 54 -0.62 5.50 3.80
N LEU A 55 0.67 5.71 3.49
CA LEU A 55 1.79 5.17 4.25
C LEU A 55 2.67 6.33 4.75
N PRO A 56 3.32 6.17 5.92
CA PRO A 56 4.34 7.10 6.39
C PRO A 56 5.56 7.07 5.44
N LYS A 57 6.51 7.98 5.68
CA LYS A 57 7.77 7.96 4.94
C LYS A 57 8.51 6.64 5.20
N PRO A 58 9.09 6.01 4.16
CA PRO A 58 9.92 4.84 4.37
C PRO A 58 11.16 5.19 5.20
N ILE A 59 11.56 4.27 6.07
CA ILE A 59 12.78 4.39 6.88
C ILE A 59 14.04 4.02 6.07
N GLY A 60 13.86 3.31 4.96
CA GLY A 60 14.92 2.86 4.08
C GLY A 60 14.38 1.96 2.99
N TYR A 61 15.32 1.34 2.27
CA TYR A 61 15.02 0.41 1.19
C TYR A 61 15.88 -0.85 1.30
N THR A 62 15.34 -1.99 0.89
CA THR A 62 16.10 -3.24 0.77
C THR A 62 17.06 -3.18 -0.43
N GLU A 63 17.99 -4.14 -0.53
CA GLU A 63 18.87 -4.29 -1.71
C GLU A 63 18.09 -4.43 -3.03
N THR A 64 16.88 -4.99 -2.96
CA THR A 64 15.97 -5.16 -4.12
C THR A 64 15.18 -3.89 -4.45
N GLY A 65 15.33 -2.82 -3.65
CA GLY A 65 14.63 -1.55 -3.82
C GLY A 65 13.23 -1.50 -3.21
N GLU A 66 12.86 -2.49 -2.39
CA GLU A 66 11.58 -2.49 -1.68
C GLU A 66 11.63 -1.52 -0.50
N ALA A 67 10.61 -0.69 -0.35
CA ALA A 67 10.54 0.28 0.73
C ALA A 67 10.25 -0.41 2.07
N ALA A 68 11.07 -0.10 3.08
CA ALA A 68 10.86 -0.55 4.46
C ALA A 68 10.19 0.55 5.27
N PHE A 69 9.22 0.18 6.11
CA PHE A 69 8.47 1.10 6.95
C PHE A 69 8.54 0.65 8.40
N CYS A 70 8.64 1.60 9.33
CA CYS A 70 8.48 1.31 10.74
C CYS A 70 7.00 1.08 11.04
N LEU A 71 6.69 -0.03 11.70
CA LEU A 71 5.31 -0.37 12.04
C LEU A 71 4.67 0.69 12.95
N GLU A 72 5.40 1.19 13.94
CA GLU A 72 4.91 2.24 14.85
C GLU A 72 4.52 3.51 14.10
N ASP A 73 5.29 3.89 13.09
CA ASP A 73 4.98 5.05 12.25
C ASP A 73 3.74 4.81 11.40
N VAL A 74 3.56 3.58 10.87
CA VAL A 74 2.36 3.20 10.11
C VAL A 74 1.12 3.29 10.99
N MET A 75 1.21 2.78 12.21
CA MET A 75 0.11 2.81 13.18
C MET A 75 -0.27 4.25 13.55
N GLN A 76 0.71 5.09 13.87
CA GLN A 76 0.47 6.50 14.19
C GLN A 76 -0.12 7.25 13.00
N HIS A 77 0.36 6.96 11.79
CA HIS A 77 -0.09 7.62 10.57
C HIS A 77 -1.53 7.25 10.21
N LEU A 78 -1.93 6.00 10.44
CA LEU A 78 -3.28 5.51 10.19
C LEU A 78 -4.24 5.71 11.38
N GLY A 79 -3.74 6.15 12.54
CA GLY A 79 -4.55 6.32 13.75
C GLY A 79 -5.06 5.00 14.33
N ILE A 80 -4.32 3.91 14.14
CA ILE A 80 -4.69 2.55 14.56
C ILE A 80 -4.08 2.27 15.94
N GLU A 81 -4.90 1.71 16.83
CA GLU A 81 -4.45 1.32 18.17
C GLU A 81 -3.55 0.05 18.11
N PRO A 82 -2.59 -0.13 19.03
CA PRO A 82 -1.65 -1.26 18.98
C PRO A 82 -2.26 -2.65 18.92
N ASP A 83 -3.35 -2.87 19.64
CA ASP A 83 -4.04 -4.17 19.66
C ASP A 83 -4.72 -4.47 18.31
N GLU A 84 -5.22 -3.44 17.62
CA GLU A 84 -5.83 -3.55 16.30
C GLU A 84 -4.75 -3.72 15.22
N ALA A 85 -3.63 -3.01 15.35
CA ALA A 85 -2.50 -3.13 14.44
C ALA A 85 -1.93 -4.55 14.41
N GLN A 86 -1.79 -5.20 15.57
CA GLN A 86 -1.29 -6.58 15.63
C GLN A 86 -2.22 -7.54 14.87
N GLN A 87 -3.54 -7.39 15.01
CA GLN A 87 -4.51 -8.22 14.30
C GLN A 87 -4.43 -8.03 12.79
N LEU A 88 -4.25 -6.79 12.33
CA LEU A 88 -4.08 -6.47 10.91
C LEU A 88 -2.79 -7.06 10.34
N ILE A 89 -1.69 -7.03 11.10
CA ILE A 89 -0.42 -7.64 10.68
C ILE A 89 -0.52 -9.16 10.62
N ASP A 90 -1.10 -9.78 11.64
CA ASP A 90 -1.25 -11.23 11.69
C ASP A 90 -2.11 -11.71 10.50
N GLN A 91 -3.20 -10.99 10.22
CA GLN A 91 -4.04 -11.23 9.04
C GLN A 91 -3.25 -11.07 7.74
N PHE A 92 -2.47 -9.99 7.61
CA PHE A 92 -1.65 -9.74 6.43
C PHE A 92 -0.60 -10.83 6.20
N ILE A 93 0.10 -11.28 7.25
CA ILE A 93 1.07 -12.37 7.17
C ILE A 93 0.36 -13.65 6.74
N GLN A 94 -0.77 -13.99 7.36
CA GLN A 94 -1.53 -15.19 7.07
C GLN A 94 -2.05 -15.21 5.61
N GLU A 95 -2.56 -14.09 5.11
CA GLU A 95 -3.01 -13.96 3.71
C GLU A 95 -1.87 -14.17 2.71
N ARG A 96 -0.69 -13.61 3.03
CA ARG A 96 0.50 -13.75 2.18
C ARG A 96 1.02 -15.18 2.17
N GLU A 97 1.13 -15.81 3.33
CA GLU A 97 1.53 -17.20 3.44
C GLU A 97 0.56 -18.12 2.69
N ALA A 98 -0.75 -17.88 2.84
CA ALA A 98 -1.79 -18.62 2.10
C ALA A 98 -1.67 -18.45 0.57
N ALA A 99 -1.20 -17.27 0.12
CA ALA A 99 -0.90 -17.00 -1.28
C ALA A 99 0.49 -17.52 -1.75
N GLY A 100 1.26 -18.16 -0.87
CA GLY A 100 2.63 -18.63 -1.17
C GLY A 100 3.65 -17.49 -1.26
N LEU A 101 3.34 -16.32 -0.72
CA LEU A 101 4.22 -15.17 -0.60
C LEU A 101 4.91 -15.21 0.77
N GLY A 102 6.14 -14.68 0.86
CA GLY A 102 6.80 -14.47 2.15
C GLY A 102 6.05 -13.48 3.03
N SER A 103 6.27 -13.53 4.35
CA SER A 103 5.55 -12.75 5.38
C SER A 103 5.51 -11.24 5.13
N GLY A 104 6.47 -10.72 4.36
CA GLY A 104 6.60 -9.28 4.11
C GLY A 104 7.25 -8.53 5.27
N LEU A 105 7.62 -9.23 6.34
CA LEU A 105 8.50 -8.71 7.37
C LEU A 105 9.93 -8.68 6.83
N ILE A 106 10.63 -7.58 7.10
CA ILE A 106 12.00 -7.33 6.63
C ILE A 106 12.89 -7.31 7.87
N ASP A 107 14.02 -8.03 7.82
CA ASP A 107 15.01 -7.94 8.89
C ASP A 107 15.62 -6.53 8.89
N PRO A 108 15.71 -5.84 10.04
CA PRO A 108 16.38 -4.55 10.13
C PRO A 108 17.79 -4.52 9.52
N GLU A 109 18.51 -5.64 9.51
CA GLU A 109 19.85 -5.71 8.89
C GLU A 109 19.83 -5.60 7.35
N ASP A 110 18.70 -5.94 6.73
CA ASP A 110 18.49 -5.88 5.28
C ASP A 110 17.97 -4.50 4.81
N VAL A 111 17.80 -3.54 5.72
CA VAL A 111 17.31 -2.19 5.40
C VAL A 111 18.45 -1.20 5.29
N HIS A 112 18.61 -0.63 4.10
CA HIS A 112 19.49 0.51 3.89
C HIS A 112 18.75 1.81 4.18
N VAL A 113 19.07 2.42 5.33
CA VAL A 113 18.46 3.66 5.78
C VAL A 113 18.71 4.78 4.76
N ALA A 114 17.64 5.42 4.31
CA ALA A 114 17.74 6.58 3.43
C ALA A 114 18.15 7.80 4.28
N HIS A 115 19.42 8.20 4.19
CA HIS A 115 19.96 9.41 4.83
C HIS A 115 19.57 10.70 4.10
#